data_AF-A0A821IJ68-F1
#
_entry.id   AF-A0A821IJ68-F1
#
_cell.length_a   1.000
_cell.length_b   1.000
_cell.length_c   1.000
_cell.angle_alpha   90.00
_cell.angle_beta   90.00
_cell.angle_gamma   90.00
#
_symmetry.space_group_name_H-M   'P 1'
#
loop_
_entity.id
_entity.type
_entity.pdbx_description
1 polymer ?
#
loop_
_entity_poly.entity_id
_entity_poly.type
_entity_poly.pdbx_seq_one_letter_code
_entity_poly.pdbx_strand_id
1 'polypeptide(L)'
;EWKPIFNNTSTSKQRLSIIQIAFSNQIFLLDVLNFFHTCDSQTIQQRLANRLFDDDHVTILCYGFQADASMLTASYPIFEQALLSGKTLLDLSLVQTDLMNSRQDIFPYSKLENKAISKDKGLSELVRLCFGKTLNKSERCSNWDRRPLRHAQTLYAATDAYCLLDIYNFLRNRLQSVEYLQSFRGKKPKRTEQLIDKNDDFPTLNDITSVF
;
A
#
# COMPACT_ATOMS: atom_id res chain seq x y z
N GLU A 1 1.43 -2.47 -8.05
CA GLU A 1 2.87 -2.62 -8.35
C GLU A 1 3.31 -1.80 -9.55
N TRP A 2 4.55 -1.34 -9.54
CA TRP A 2 5.14 -0.48 -10.57
C TRP A 2 6.64 -0.68 -10.68
N LYS A 3 7.20 -0.41 -11.86
CA LYS A 3 8.65 -0.48 -12.07
C LYS A 3 9.35 0.63 -11.26
N PRO A 4 10.33 0.31 -10.39
CA PRO A 4 11.11 1.32 -9.69
C PRO A 4 12.04 2.08 -10.64
N ILE A 5 12.32 3.34 -10.31
CA ILE A 5 13.27 4.19 -11.04
C ILE A 5 14.34 4.61 -10.04
N PHE A 6 15.59 4.23 -10.30
CA PHE A 6 16.71 4.44 -9.37
C PHE A 6 17.60 5.63 -9.76
N ASN A 7 17.50 6.10 -11.01
CA ASN A 7 18.36 7.16 -11.55
C ASN A 7 17.54 8.38 -12.01
N ASN A 8 17.86 9.56 -11.47
CA ASN A 8 17.26 10.85 -11.83
C ASN A 8 17.60 11.34 -13.26
N THR A 9 18.41 10.59 -14.01
CA THR A 9 18.79 10.92 -15.39
C THR A 9 17.79 10.39 -16.43
N SER A 10 16.80 9.61 -16.00
CA SER A 10 15.77 9.04 -16.88
C SER A 10 14.60 10.01 -17.00
N THR A 11 14.22 10.42 -18.22
CA THR A 11 12.99 11.19 -18.47
C THR A 11 11.71 10.39 -18.23
N SER A 12 11.81 9.08 -17.98
CA SER A 12 10.67 8.20 -17.72
C SER A 12 10.06 8.49 -16.35
N LYS A 13 8.76 8.83 -16.31
CA LYS A 13 7.99 8.91 -15.07
C LYS A 13 7.65 7.51 -14.56
N GLN A 14 7.66 7.30 -13.25
CA GLN A 14 7.05 6.10 -12.66
C GLN A 14 5.57 6.04 -13.01
N ARG A 15 5.07 4.84 -13.28
CA ARG A 15 3.66 4.59 -13.57
C ARG A 15 3.24 3.23 -13.02
N LEU A 16 1.97 3.15 -12.65
CA LEU A 16 1.34 1.92 -12.21
C LEU A 16 1.32 0.88 -13.34
N SER A 17 1.72 -0.35 -13.03
CA SER A 17 1.78 -1.44 -14.01
C SER A 17 0.65 -2.44 -13.85
N ILE A 18 0.44 -2.91 -12.61
CA ILE A 18 -0.62 -3.85 -12.25
C ILE A 18 -1.30 -3.45 -10.94
N ILE A 19 -2.57 -3.82 -10.81
CA ILE A 19 -3.33 -3.82 -9.55
C ILE A 19 -3.61 -5.28 -9.17
N GLN A 20 -3.37 -5.64 -7.91
CA GLN A 20 -3.73 -6.96 -7.38
C GLN A 20 -5.03 -6.88 -6.62
N ILE A 21 -5.88 -7.89 -6.81
CA ILE A 21 -7.16 -8.01 -6.11
C ILE A 21 -7.31 -9.47 -5.68
N ALA A 22 -7.40 -9.69 -4.37
CA ALA A 22 -7.62 -11.01 -3.81
C ALA A 22 -9.04 -11.12 -3.23
N PHE A 23 -9.71 -12.21 -3.57
CA PHE A 23 -10.90 -12.71 -2.92
C PHE A 23 -10.55 -14.02 -2.18
N SER A 24 -11.47 -14.56 -1.40
CA SER A 24 -11.25 -15.79 -0.63
C SER A 24 -10.91 -17.02 -1.47
N ASN A 25 -11.31 -17.05 -2.74
CA ASN A 25 -11.16 -18.21 -3.63
C ASN A 25 -10.36 -17.92 -4.91
N GLN A 26 -10.05 -16.66 -5.20
CA GLN A 26 -9.46 -16.26 -6.48
C GLN A 26 -8.67 -14.97 -6.34
N ILE A 27 -7.61 -14.86 -7.13
CA ILE A 27 -6.73 -13.69 -7.16
C ILE A 27 -6.64 -13.21 -8.60
N PHE A 28 -6.81 -11.91 -8.79
CA PHE A 28 -6.67 -11.24 -10.07
C PHE A 28 -5.47 -10.31 -10.06
N LEU A 29 -4.69 -10.37 -11.14
CA LEU A 29 -3.67 -9.39 -11.46
C LEU A 29 -4.18 -8.58 -12.66
N LEU A 30 -4.71 -7.40 -12.40
CA LEU A 30 -5.21 -6.52 -13.44
C LEU A 30 -4.05 -5.78 -14.10
N ASP A 31 -3.83 -6.07 -15.38
CA ASP A 31 -2.86 -5.35 -16.22
C ASP A 31 -3.39 -3.96 -16.59
N VAL A 32 -3.26 -3.02 -15.66
CA VAL A 32 -3.72 -1.65 -15.86
C VAL A 32 -2.90 -0.92 -16.91
N LEU A 33 -1.62 -1.27 -17.06
CA LEU A 33 -0.78 -0.71 -18.11
C LEU A 33 -1.36 -0.97 -19.49
N ASN A 34 -1.69 -2.22 -19.81
CA ASN A 34 -2.31 -2.57 -21.08
C ASN A 34 -3.76 -2.08 -21.18
N PHE A 35 -4.54 -2.17 -20.10
CA PHE A 35 -5.92 -1.70 -20.08
C PHE A 35 -6.03 -0.22 -20.46
N PHE A 36 -5.29 0.67 -19.79
CA PHE A 36 -5.33 2.10 -20.08
C PHE A 36 -4.63 2.49 -21.39
N HIS A 37 -3.77 1.63 -21.93
CA HIS A 37 -3.19 1.82 -23.26
C HIS A 37 -4.19 1.49 -24.39
N THR A 38 -5.11 0.55 -24.15
CA THR A 38 -6.00 0.00 -25.20
C THR A 38 -7.46 0.43 -25.08
N CYS A 39 -7.90 0.86 -23.90
CA CYS A 39 -9.28 1.25 -23.63
C CYS A 39 -9.42 2.77 -23.63
N ASP A 40 -9.87 3.37 -24.72
CA ASP A 40 -10.09 4.82 -24.81
C ASP A 40 -11.42 5.28 -24.19
N SER A 41 -12.30 4.35 -23.80
CA SER A 41 -13.59 4.69 -23.20
C SER A 41 -13.43 5.17 -21.76
N GLN A 42 -13.52 6.49 -21.56
CA GLN A 42 -13.54 7.11 -20.23
C GLN A 42 -14.67 6.54 -19.36
N THR A 43 -15.82 6.19 -19.93
CA THR A 43 -16.93 5.57 -19.19
C THR A 43 -16.54 4.22 -18.60
N ILE A 44 -15.84 3.36 -19.36
CA ILE A 44 -15.38 2.06 -18.87
C ILE A 44 -14.30 2.25 -17.80
N GLN A 45 -13.36 3.16 -18.04
CA GLN A 45 -12.31 3.50 -17.08
C GLN A 45 -12.88 4.04 -15.76
N GLN A 46 -13.86 4.95 -15.82
CA GLN A 46 -14.53 5.49 -14.63
C GLN A 46 -15.32 4.41 -13.90
N ARG A 47 -16.00 3.52 -14.63
CA ARG A 47 -16.72 2.40 -14.05
C ARG A 47 -15.79 1.46 -13.30
N LEU A 48 -14.59 1.20 -13.84
CA LEU A 48 -13.55 0.44 -13.14
C LEU A 48 -13.14 1.15 -11.84
N ALA A 49 -12.80 2.44 -11.90
CA ALA A 49 -12.40 3.23 -10.74
C ALA A 49 -13.45 3.20 -9.63
N ASN A 50 -14.72 3.44 -9.97
CA ASN A 50 -15.81 3.45 -9.01
C ASN A 50 -16.06 2.06 -8.41
N ARG A 51 -16.04 1.00 -9.24
CA ARG A 51 -16.22 -0.37 -8.74
C ARG A 51 -15.11 -0.84 -7.82
N LEU A 52 -13.90 -0.31 -7.99
CA LEU A 52 -12.81 -0.58 -7.08
C LEU A 52 -12.97 0.25 -5.80
N PHE A 53 -13.02 1.58 -5.88
CA PHE A 53 -12.78 2.42 -4.71
C PHE A 53 -14.01 3.17 -4.18
N ASP A 54 -15.11 3.22 -4.93
CA ASP A 54 -16.33 3.96 -4.59
C ASP A 54 -17.56 3.04 -4.58
N ASP A 55 -17.49 1.97 -3.80
CA ASP A 55 -18.59 1.04 -3.57
C ASP A 55 -18.73 0.77 -2.07
N ASP A 56 -19.72 1.41 -1.44
CA ASP A 56 -19.93 1.34 0.02
C ASP A 56 -20.31 -0.08 0.51
N HIS A 57 -20.67 -1.01 -0.40
CA HIS A 57 -20.94 -2.41 -0.08
C HIS A 57 -19.69 -3.27 0.00
N VAL A 58 -18.55 -2.77 -0.46
CA VAL A 58 -17.27 -3.49 -0.46
C VAL A 58 -16.35 -2.92 0.62
N THR A 59 -15.59 -3.79 1.27
CA THR A 59 -14.44 -3.37 2.09
C THR A 59 -13.17 -3.81 1.38
N ILE A 60 -12.32 -2.86 1.03
CA ILE A 60 -10.99 -3.13 0.50
C ILE A 60 -10.00 -3.12 1.64
N LEU A 61 -9.35 -4.25 1.84
CA LEU A 61 -8.20 -4.35 2.73
C LEU A 61 -6.97 -3.84 2.01
N CYS A 62 -6.19 -2.99 2.66
CA CYS A 62 -4.93 -2.48 2.16
C CYS A 62 -3.92 -2.36 3.30
N TYR A 63 -2.67 -2.04 2.97
CA TYR A 63 -1.62 -1.81 3.95
C TYR A 63 -0.73 -0.64 3.51
N GLY A 64 -0.77 0.47 4.23
CA GLY A 64 0.02 1.66 3.90
C GLY A 64 -0.41 2.32 2.60
N PHE A 65 -1.72 2.43 2.37
CA PHE A 65 -2.32 2.70 1.06
C PHE A 65 -2.06 4.11 0.51
N GLN A 66 -1.57 5.04 1.33
CA GLN A 66 -1.32 6.41 0.89
C GLN A 66 -0.35 6.48 -0.31
N ALA A 67 0.71 5.67 -0.30
CA ALA A 67 1.67 5.62 -1.41
C ALA A 67 1.02 5.05 -2.69
N ASP A 68 0.17 4.02 -2.54
CA ASP A 68 -0.57 3.43 -3.65
C ASP A 68 -1.57 4.40 -4.24
N ALA A 69 -2.31 5.14 -3.41
CA ALA A 69 -3.24 6.18 -3.84
C ALA A 69 -2.53 7.26 -4.65
N SER A 70 -1.36 7.72 -4.20
CA SER A 70 -0.53 8.67 -4.95
C SER A 70 -0.07 8.10 -6.29
N MET A 71 0.35 6.83 -6.34
CA MET A 71 0.75 6.19 -7.59
C MET A 71 -0.42 5.99 -8.56
N LEU A 72 -1.59 5.62 -8.06
CA LEU A 72 -2.84 5.48 -8.81
C LEU A 72 -3.21 6.79 -9.50
N THR A 73 -3.34 7.88 -8.74
CA THR A 73 -3.77 9.19 -9.30
C THR A 73 -2.70 9.81 -10.19
N ALA A 74 -1.41 9.66 -9.85
CA ALA A 74 -0.32 10.19 -10.67
C ALA A 74 -0.16 9.46 -12.02
N SER A 75 -0.59 8.20 -12.10
CA SER A 75 -0.57 7.39 -13.32
C SER A 75 -1.85 7.58 -14.13
N TYR A 76 -3.00 7.56 -13.46
CA TYR A 76 -4.33 7.59 -14.07
C TYR A 76 -5.28 8.47 -13.23
N PRO A 77 -5.45 9.75 -13.59
CA PRO A 77 -6.28 10.69 -12.82
C PRO A 77 -7.75 10.27 -12.64
N ILE A 78 -8.25 9.33 -13.45
CA ILE A 78 -9.61 8.77 -13.33
C ILE A 78 -9.91 8.19 -11.94
N PHE A 79 -8.88 7.76 -11.19
CA PHE A 79 -9.04 7.23 -9.84
C PHE A 79 -9.22 8.31 -8.77
N GLU A 80 -8.91 9.58 -9.05
CA GLU A 80 -8.89 10.65 -8.05
C GLU A 80 -10.23 10.76 -7.32
N GLN A 81 -11.32 10.93 -8.08
CA GLN A 81 -12.65 11.07 -7.50
C GLN A 81 -13.08 9.85 -6.68
N ALA A 82 -12.81 8.64 -7.17
CA ALA A 82 -13.18 7.40 -6.48
C ALA A 82 -12.39 7.19 -5.18
N LEU A 83 -11.18 7.74 -5.08
CA LEU A 83 -10.33 7.65 -3.89
C LEU A 83 -10.62 8.73 -2.84
N LEU A 84 -11.30 9.83 -3.22
CA LEU A 84 -11.61 10.93 -2.30
C LEU A 84 -12.50 10.49 -1.14
N SER A 85 -13.50 9.63 -1.40
CA SER A 85 -14.40 9.14 -0.35
C SER A 85 -13.60 8.34 0.68
N GLY A 86 -12.69 7.48 0.22
CA GLY A 86 -11.88 6.58 1.04
C GLY A 86 -12.70 5.59 1.88
N LYS A 87 -14.04 5.67 1.83
CA LYS A 87 -14.95 4.93 2.71
C LYS A 87 -14.81 3.44 2.51
N THR A 88 -14.47 2.97 1.31
CA THR A 88 -14.28 1.55 1.01
C THR A 88 -13.03 0.94 1.68
N LEU A 89 -12.04 1.76 2.05
CA LEU A 89 -10.71 1.30 2.43
C LEU A 89 -10.58 1.02 3.94
N LEU A 90 -9.98 -0.12 4.29
CA LEU A 90 -9.54 -0.47 5.63
C LEU A 90 -8.03 -0.73 5.57
N ASP A 91 -7.25 0.23 6.05
CA ASP A 91 -5.79 0.15 6.07
C ASP A 91 -5.30 -0.59 7.32
N LEU A 92 -4.81 -1.81 7.13
CA LEU A 92 -4.32 -2.69 8.20
C LEU A 92 -3.06 -2.15 8.88
N SER A 93 -2.35 -1.19 8.29
CA SER A 93 -1.23 -0.50 8.96
C SER A 93 -1.70 0.34 10.15
N LEU A 94 -2.91 0.93 10.06
CA LEU A 94 -3.52 1.68 11.15
C LEU A 94 -3.96 0.74 12.28
N VAL A 95 -4.54 -0.40 11.92
CA VAL A 95 -4.92 -1.45 12.87
C VAL A 95 -3.68 -2.00 13.59
N GLN A 96 -2.61 -2.29 12.85
CA GLN A 96 -1.33 -2.72 13.44
C GLN A 96 -0.83 -1.68 14.44
N THR A 97 -0.82 -0.40 14.07
CA THR A 97 -0.31 0.69 14.91
C THR A 97 -1.10 0.79 16.21
N ASP A 98 -2.43 0.76 16.13
CA ASP A 98 -3.30 0.84 17.32
C ASP A 98 -3.14 -0.36 18.25
N LEU A 99 -3.12 -1.59 17.70
CA LEU A 99 -2.94 -2.81 18.49
C LEU A 99 -1.53 -2.90 19.10
N MET A 100 -0.49 -2.44 18.41
CA MET A 100 0.86 -2.41 18.98
C MET A 100 0.98 -1.43 20.16
N ASN A 101 0.16 -0.38 20.20
CA ASN A 101 0.15 0.57 21.31
C ASN A 101 -0.77 0.15 22.45
N SER A 102 -1.85 -0.60 22.18
CA SER A 102 -2.90 -0.88 23.16
C SER A 102 -3.01 -2.33 23.61
N ARG A 103 -2.74 -3.29 22.71
CA ARG A 103 -3.14 -4.71 22.84
C ARG A 103 -2.13 -5.64 22.14
N GLN A 104 -0.85 -5.58 22.52
CA GLN A 104 0.21 -6.36 21.87
C GLN A 104 0.02 -7.88 22.01
N ASP A 105 -0.74 -8.33 23.03
CA ASP A 105 -1.10 -9.72 23.32
C ASP A 105 -1.89 -10.40 22.19
N ILE A 106 -2.52 -9.60 21.31
CA ILE A 106 -3.19 -10.10 20.10
C ILE A 106 -2.19 -10.79 19.16
N PHE A 107 -0.94 -10.34 19.14
CA PHE A 107 0.11 -10.89 18.29
C PHE A 107 0.96 -11.92 19.05
N PRO A 108 0.79 -13.22 18.79
CA PRO A 108 1.51 -14.28 19.50
C PRO A 108 3.03 -14.23 19.27
N TYR A 109 3.46 -13.56 18.19
CA TYR A 109 4.86 -13.47 17.79
C TYR A 109 5.48 -12.08 18.02
N SER A 110 4.81 -11.21 18.80
CA SER A 110 5.31 -9.87 19.14
C SER A 110 6.66 -9.89 19.87
N LYS A 111 6.86 -10.88 20.76
CA LYS A 111 8.09 -11.04 21.57
C LYS A 111 9.18 -11.88 20.91
N LEU A 112 9.01 -12.32 19.66
CA LEU A 112 10.07 -13.04 18.96
C LEU A 112 11.23 -12.09 18.60
N GLU A 113 12.21 -11.99 19.50
CA GLU A 113 13.48 -11.31 19.27
C GLU A 113 14.48 -12.19 18.51
N ASN A 114 14.09 -12.68 17.33
CA ASN A 114 15.06 -13.30 16.45
C ASN A 114 15.76 -12.18 15.66
N LYS A 115 16.99 -11.81 16.03
CA LYS A 115 17.77 -10.70 15.40
C LYS A 115 17.90 -10.82 13.88
N ALA A 116 17.77 -12.03 13.32
CA ALA A 116 17.72 -12.26 11.87
C ALA A 116 16.39 -11.83 11.22
N ILE A 117 15.29 -11.82 11.98
CA ILE A 117 13.91 -11.57 11.53
C ILE A 117 13.43 -10.16 11.95
N SER A 118 14.05 -9.54 12.97
CA SER A 118 13.68 -8.25 13.55
C SER A 118 13.92 -7.00 12.66
N LYS A 119 14.30 -7.18 11.40
CA LYS A 119 14.51 -6.08 10.43
C LYS A 119 13.30 -5.84 9.53
N ASP A 120 12.30 -6.72 9.58
CA ASP A 120 11.10 -6.57 8.77
C ASP A 120 10.26 -5.39 9.26
N LYS A 121 9.93 -4.50 8.32
CA LYS A 121 9.01 -3.39 8.48
C LYS A 121 7.83 -3.55 7.52
N GLY A 122 6.74 -2.84 7.81
CA GLY A 122 5.58 -2.80 6.93
C GLY A 122 4.80 -4.13 6.95
N LEU A 123 4.20 -4.50 5.82
CA LEU A 123 3.33 -5.68 5.73
C LEU A 123 4.01 -6.98 6.16
N SER A 124 5.30 -7.16 5.82
CA SER A 124 6.08 -8.34 6.26
C SER A 124 6.21 -8.43 7.77
N GLU A 125 6.27 -7.29 8.47
CA GLU A 125 6.25 -7.25 9.92
C GLU A 125 4.90 -7.71 10.47
N LEU A 126 3.80 -7.23 9.89
CA LEU A 126 2.45 -7.64 10.31
C LEU A 126 2.23 -9.13 10.09
N VAL A 127 2.66 -9.68 8.95
CA VAL A 127 2.64 -11.13 8.68
C VAL A 127 3.44 -11.89 9.74
N ARG A 128 4.62 -11.39 10.14
CA ARG A 128 5.43 -11.98 11.20
C ARG A 128 4.73 -11.94 12.55
N LEU A 129 4.14 -10.81 12.92
CA LEU A 129 3.42 -10.64 14.18
C LEU A 129 2.22 -11.62 14.28
N CYS A 130 1.53 -11.87 13.17
CA CYS A 130 0.38 -12.78 13.11
C CYS A 130 0.79 -14.26 13.02
N PHE A 131 1.80 -14.60 12.21
CA PHE A 131 2.05 -15.98 11.77
C PHE A 131 3.47 -16.50 12.01
N GLY A 132 4.39 -15.67 12.51
CA GLY A 132 5.79 -16.04 12.73
C GLY A 132 6.59 -16.27 11.44
N LYS A 133 6.04 -15.84 10.30
CA LYS A 133 6.64 -15.97 8.95
C LYS A 133 6.86 -14.59 8.34
N THR A 134 7.70 -14.50 7.32
CA THR A 134 7.97 -13.25 6.60
C THR A 134 7.56 -13.36 5.14
N LEU A 135 7.28 -12.23 4.51
CA LEU A 135 7.01 -12.18 3.08
C LEU A 135 8.32 -12.20 2.29
N ASN A 136 8.33 -12.92 1.17
CA ASN A 136 9.44 -12.86 0.22
C ASN A 136 9.43 -11.50 -0.49
N LYS A 137 10.52 -10.72 -0.38
CA LYS A 137 10.64 -9.36 -0.95
C LYS A 137 11.40 -9.30 -2.28
N SER A 138 11.79 -10.44 -2.84
CA SER A 138 12.69 -10.52 -4.00
C SER A 138 12.16 -9.81 -5.25
N GLU A 139 10.85 -9.77 -5.45
CA GLU A 139 10.22 -9.20 -6.65
C GLU A 139 9.68 -7.78 -6.45
N ARG A 140 9.77 -7.22 -5.22
CA ARG A 140 9.27 -5.87 -4.89
C ARG A 140 9.85 -4.81 -5.82
N CYS A 141 11.13 -4.91 -6.14
CA CYS A 141 11.85 -3.95 -6.99
C CYS A 141 12.05 -4.47 -8.43
N SER A 142 11.20 -5.38 -8.90
CA SER A 142 11.33 -5.97 -10.24
C SER A 142 10.84 -5.03 -11.36
N ASN A 143 11.16 -5.37 -12.62
CA ASN A 143 10.59 -4.67 -13.77
C ASN A 143 9.14 -5.14 -14.01
N TRP A 144 8.19 -4.50 -13.33
CA TRP A 144 6.77 -4.80 -13.43
C TRP A 144 6.13 -4.47 -14.77
N ASP A 145 6.78 -3.65 -15.61
CA ASP A 145 6.30 -3.34 -16.97
C ASP A 145 6.58 -4.46 -17.98
N ARG A 146 7.39 -5.46 -17.61
CA ARG A 146 7.67 -6.60 -18.49
C ARG A 146 6.39 -7.39 -18.77
N ARG A 147 6.18 -7.77 -20.03
CA ARG A 147 5.14 -8.73 -20.45
C ARG A 147 5.76 -9.89 -21.26
N PRO A 148 5.34 -11.14 -21.03
CA PRO A 148 4.50 -11.59 -19.91
C PRO A 148 5.24 -11.41 -18.56
N LEU A 149 4.47 -11.32 -17.48
CA LEU A 149 5.03 -11.37 -16.12
C LEU A 149 5.71 -12.73 -15.90
N ARG A 150 6.81 -12.73 -15.14
CA ARG A 150 7.46 -13.98 -14.73
C ARG A 150 6.62 -14.68 -13.67
N HIS A 151 6.74 -16.01 -13.59
CA HIS A 151 6.06 -16.79 -12.55
C HIS A 151 6.34 -16.26 -11.13
N ALA A 152 7.60 -15.88 -10.84
CA ALA A 152 7.97 -15.27 -9.56
C ALA A 152 7.24 -13.94 -9.27
N GLN A 153 7.07 -13.08 -10.29
CA GLN A 153 6.32 -11.82 -10.17
C GLN A 153 4.84 -12.10 -9.91
N THR A 154 4.24 -13.04 -10.63
CA THR A 154 2.84 -13.47 -10.42
C THR A 154 2.64 -14.00 -9.01
N LEU A 155 3.51 -14.90 -8.54
CA LEU A 155 3.41 -15.47 -7.20
C LEU A 155 3.60 -14.42 -6.11
N TYR A 156 4.57 -13.52 -6.27
CA TYR A 156 4.78 -12.40 -5.35
C TYR A 156 3.54 -11.52 -5.27
N ALA A 157 3.04 -11.04 -6.41
CA ALA A 157 1.88 -10.15 -6.46
C ALA A 157 0.63 -10.81 -5.88
N ALA A 158 0.42 -12.10 -6.16
CA ALA A 158 -0.68 -12.85 -5.58
C ALA A 158 -0.56 -12.99 -4.06
N THR A 159 0.64 -13.29 -3.56
CA THR A 159 0.90 -13.44 -2.12
C THR A 159 0.68 -12.12 -1.38
N ASP A 160 1.15 -11.00 -1.93
CA ASP A 160 1.09 -9.67 -1.32
C ASP A 160 -0.36 -9.18 -1.12
N ALA A 161 -1.26 -9.54 -2.04
CA ALA A 161 -2.69 -9.26 -1.90
C ALA A 161 -3.41 -10.26 -0.99
N TYR A 162 -3.17 -11.56 -1.18
CA TYR A 162 -3.90 -12.60 -0.45
C TYR A 162 -3.57 -12.60 1.05
N CYS A 163 -2.34 -12.27 1.43
CA CYS A 163 -1.97 -12.25 2.84
C CYS A 163 -2.76 -11.23 3.66
N LEU A 164 -3.33 -10.19 3.04
CA LEU A 164 -4.20 -9.23 3.72
C LEU A 164 -5.50 -9.90 4.21
N LEU A 165 -6.04 -10.86 3.45
CA LEU A 165 -7.20 -11.65 3.86
C LEU A 165 -6.86 -12.55 5.05
N ASP A 166 -5.70 -13.21 5.01
CA ASP A 166 -5.23 -14.06 6.11
C ASP A 166 -5.03 -13.23 7.39
N ILE A 167 -4.38 -12.07 7.29
CA ILE A 167 -4.20 -11.14 8.41
C ILE A 167 -5.55 -10.69 8.97
N TYR A 168 -6.48 -10.27 8.10
CA TYR A 168 -7.79 -9.80 8.55
C TYR A 168 -8.56 -10.90 9.28
N ASN A 169 -8.58 -12.13 8.74
CA ASN A 169 -9.23 -13.27 9.37
C ASN A 169 -8.58 -13.63 10.71
N PHE A 170 -7.24 -13.60 10.78
CA PHE A 170 -6.50 -13.79 12.02
C PHE A 170 -6.92 -12.77 13.09
N LEU A 171 -6.89 -11.48 12.75
CA LEU A 171 -7.24 -10.39 13.67
C LEU A 171 -8.71 -10.49 14.10
N ARG A 172 -9.61 -10.74 13.16
CA ARG A 172 -11.04 -10.93 13.43
C ARG A 172 -11.27 -12.04 14.45
N ASN A 173 -10.61 -13.18 14.29
CA ASN A 173 -10.76 -14.32 15.19
C ASN A 173 -10.17 -14.05 16.58
N ARG A 174 -9.04 -13.34 16.65
CA ARG A 174 -8.36 -13.03 17.93
C ARG A 174 -9.06 -11.93 18.73
N LEU A 175 -9.62 -10.94 18.04
CA LEU A 175 -10.33 -9.82 18.67
C LEU A 175 -11.79 -10.17 19.00
N GLN A 176 -12.38 -11.15 18.31
CA GLN A 176 -13.80 -11.49 18.39
C GLN A 176 -14.73 -10.28 18.17
N SER A 177 -14.26 -9.28 17.43
CA SER A 177 -15.04 -8.07 17.09
C SER A 177 -14.76 -7.66 15.66
N VAL A 178 -15.80 -7.67 14.84
CA VAL A 178 -15.75 -7.13 13.48
C VAL A 178 -15.84 -5.60 13.53
N GLU A 179 -16.59 -5.07 14.49
CA GLU A 179 -16.84 -3.65 14.70
C GLU A 179 -15.54 -2.89 14.97
N TYR A 180 -14.63 -3.47 15.76
CA TYR A 180 -13.32 -2.88 16.00
C TYR A 180 -12.55 -2.69 14.69
N LEU A 181 -12.44 -3.74 13.86
CA LEU A 181 -11.74 -3.66 12.57
C LEU A 181 -12.44 -2.68 11.61
N GLN A 182 -13.77 -2.75 11.53
CA GLN A 182 -14.57 -1.86 10.69
C GLN A 182 -14.50 -0.40 11.15
N SER A 183 -14.19 -0.13 12.43
CA SER A 183 -13.96 1.23 12.89
C SER A 183 -12.77 1.92 12.22
N PHE A 184 -11.86 1.16 11.57
CA PHE A 184 -10.74 1.71 10.81
C PHE A 184 -11.06 2.02 9.35
N ARG A 185 -12.27 1.65 8.90
CA ARG A 185 -12.74 1.94 7.55
C ARG A 185 -12.78 3.45 7.30
N GLY A 186 -12.20 3.91 6.19
CA GLY A 186 -12.07 5.33 5.83
C GLY A 186 -11.11 6.15 6.68
N LYS A 187 -10.44 5.56 7.68
CA LYS A 187 -9.45 6.28 8.49
C LYS A 187 -8.18 6.52 7.67
N LYS A 188 -7.56 7.67 7.91
CA LYS A 188 -6.24 8.04 7.36
C LYS A 188 -5.22 8.09 8.49
N PRO A 189 -3.92 7.88 8.22
CA PRO A 189 -2.87 8.13 9.19
C PRO A 189 -3.01 9.55 9.76
N LYS A 190 -2.87 9.71 11.07
CA LYS A 190 -2.76 11.05 11.66
C LYS A 190 -1.49 11.69 11.09
N ARG A 191 -1.62 12.88 10.51
CA ARG A 191 -0.47 13.66 10.06
C ARG A 191 0.43 13.87 11.27
N THR A 192 1.61 13.24 11.29
CA THR A 192 2.64 13.62 12.25
C THR A 192 3.03 15.03 11.83
N GLU A 193 2.68 16.04 12.63
CA GLU A 193 3.41 17.30 12.58
C GLU A 193 4.86 16.91 12.85
N GLN A 194 5.67 16.84 11.79
CA GLN A 194 7.09 16.89 11.96
C GLN A 194 7.32 18.18 12.75
N LEU A 195 7.79 18.05 13.99
CA LEU A 195 8.47 19.13 14.67
C LEU A 195 9.54 19.60 13.69
N ILE A 196 9.24 20.68 12.97
CA ILE A 196 10.27 21.45 12.30
C ILE A 196 11.11 21.95 13.46
N ASP A 197 12.25 21.32 13.66
CA ASP A 197 13.30 21.85 14.52
C ASP A 197 13.63 23.23 13.93
N LYS A 198 13.19 24.29 14.62
CA LYS A 198 13.40 25.68 14.19
C LYS A 198 14.86 26.11 14.46
N ASN A 199 15.82 25.30 14.04
CA ASN A 199 17.25 25.55 14.28
C ASN A 199 18.14 25.21 13.07
N ASP A 200 17.60 25.19 11.86
CA ASP A 200 18.42 25.31 10.66
C ASP A 200 18.28 26.73 10.10
N ASP A 201 19.26 27.57 10.43
CA ASP A 201 19.53 28.84 9.77
C ASP A 201 19.69 28.59 8.26
N PHE A 202 18.66 28.93 7.48
CA PHE A 202 18.82 29.10 6.05
C PHE A 202 19.45 30.48 5.80
N PRO A 203 20.58 30.58 5.08
CA PRO A 203 21.14 31.86 4.71
C PRO A 203 20.13 32.62 3.86
N THR A 204 19.92 33.89 4.22
CA THR A 204 18.98 34.76 3.50
C THR A 204 19.61 35.21 2.18
N LEU A 205 18.76 35.62 1.23
CA LEU A 205 19.12 36.02 -0.14
C LEU A 205 20.15 37.19 -0.22
N ASN A 206 20.56 37.76 0.91
CA ASN A 206 21.61 38.77 1.02
C ASN A 206 23.04 38.17 1.08
N ASP A 207 23.20 36.86 1.24
CA ASP A 207 24.52 36.22 1.39
C ASP A 207 25.17 35.80 0.05
N ILE A 208 24.58 36.15 -1.10
CA ILE A 208 25.07 35.74 -2.44
C ILE A 208 25.78 36.88 -3.22
N THR A 209 25.89 38.09 -2.70
CA THR A 209 26.54 39.22 -3.43
C THR A 209 27.99 39.52 -3.02
N SER A 210 28.83 38.51 -2.76
CA SER A 210 30.27 38.74 -2.50
C SER A 210 31.25 37.90 -3.35
N VAL A 211 30.78 37.28 -4.43
CA VAL A 211 31.66 36.74 -5.47
C VAL A 211 31.15 37.18 -6.84
N PHE A 212 31.27 38.48 -7.11
CA PHE A 212 31.68 39.13 -8.37
C PHE A 212 31.64 40.64 -8.18
#